data_AF-A0A7W1A2P0-F1
#
_entry.id   AF-A0A7W1A2P0-F1
#
_cell.length_a   1.000
_cell.length_b   1.000
_cell.length_c   1.000
_cell.angle_alpha   90.00
_cell.angle_beta   90.00
_cell.angle_gamma   90.00
#
_symmetry.space_group_name_H-M   'P 1'
#
loop_
_entity.id
_entity.type
_entity.pdbx_description
1 polymer ?
#
loop_
_entity_poly.entity_id
_entity_poly.type
_entity_poly.pdbx_seq_one_letter_code
_entity_poly.pdbx_strand_id
1 'polypeptide(L)'
;MKLACLFVLILGCGGGVAKQSPAAERAAPAAPAAPPAPVTPVVDSAAAEKANQDGKTAMFANHYDVAIASFEKALAADPKAIYGYNLCVAHYSSGHFGEAKQACNAALSREPDAPVAAKLNKMLEKIDAEAKKQGITLP
;
A
#
# COMPACT_ATOMS: atom_id res chain seq x y z
N MET A 1 25.42 33.95 37.69
CA MET A 1 24.98 35.21 38.36
C MET A 1 23.64 35.63 37.76
N LYS A 2 22.61 35.77 38.61
CA LYS A 2 21.38 36.63 38.52
C LYS A 2 20.57 36.57 37.19
N LEU A 3 19.42 35.91 37.12
CA LEU A 3 18.10 36.22 37.73
C LEU A 3 17.62 37.66 37.41
N ALA A 4 16.55 37.80 36.62
CA ALA A 4 15.48 38.78 36.83
C ALA A 4 14.29 38.54 35.88
N CYS A 5 13.16 38.14 36.47
CA CYS A 5 11.82 38.29 35.92
C CYS A 5 11.50 39.78 35.72
N LEU A 6 10.69 40.13 34.72
CA LEU A 6 9.89 41.35 34.76
C LEU A 6 8.46 41.05 34.31
N PHE A 7 7.62 40.81 35.32
CA PHE A 7 6.19 41.02 35.27
C PHE A 7 5.92 42.52 35.08
N VAL A 8 5.06 42.89 34.14
CA VAL A 8 4.40 44.19 34.16
C VAL A 8 2.89 43.93 34.16
N LEU A 9 2.34 44.08 35.36
CA LEU A 9 0.93 44.28 35.66
C LEU A 9 0.49 45.65 35.16
N ILE A 10 -0.65 45.74 34.47
CA ILE A 10 -1.39 46.99 34.37
C ILE A 10 -2.83 46.75 34.84
N LEU A 11 -3.23 47.71 35.68
CA LEU A 11 -4.40 47.82 36.53
C LEU A 11 -5.74 47.67 35.82
N GLY A 12 -6.71 47.14 36.57
CA GLY A 12 -8.13 47.11 36.23
C GLY A 12 -8.95 48.26 36.82
N CYS A 13 -10.24 48.23 36.47
CA CYS A 13 -11.45 48.71 37.15
C CYS A 13 -12.59 48.07 36.31
N GLY A 14 -13.60 47.36 36.78
CA GLY A 14 -14.33 47.37 38.05
C GLY A 14 -15.81 47.45 37.69
N GLY A 15 -16.63 46.49 38.12
CA GLY A 15 -18.09 46.54 37.95
C GLY A 15 -18.73 45.16 37.77
N GLY A 16 -19.09 44.51 38.88
CA GLY A 16 -19.87 43.27 38.86
C GLY A 16 -21.37 43.54 38.89
N VAL A 17 -22.17 42.57 38.44
CA VAL A 17 -23.50 42.25 39.01
C VAL A 17 -23.71 40.73 38.93
N ALA A 18 -24.36 40.26 39.98
CA ALA A 18 -24.61 38.90 40.43
C ALA A 18 -25.43 37.96 39.53
N LYS A 19 -25.25 36.67 39.83
CA LYS A 19 -26.27 35.59 39.92
C LYS A 19 -26.93 35.10 38.62
N GLN A 20 -26.56 33.88 38.22
CA GLN A 20 -27.41 32.66 38.25
C GLN A 20 -26.79 31.58 37.35
N SER A 21 -26.41 30.43 37.92
CA SER A 21 -26.54 29.16 37.19
C SER A 21 -27.93 28.62 37.52
N PRO A 22 -28.64 28.04 36.55
CA PRO A 22 -28.51 26.59 36.42
C PRO A 22 -28.70 26.03 35.00
N ALA A 23 -28.56 24.70 34.95
CA ALA A 23 -29.14 23.77 33.97
C ALA A 23 -28.37 23.59 32.65
N ALA A 24 -27.45 22.62 32.73
CA ALA A 24 -27.27 21.53 31.77
C ALA A 24 -28.30 21.49 30.61
N GLU A 25 -27.87 21.97 29.45
CA GLU A 25 -28.33 21.41 28.17
C GLU A 25 -27.24 20.42 27.73
N ARG A 26 -27.48 19.13 28.00
CA ARG A 26 -26.66 18.06 27.42
C ARG A 26 -26.89 18.09 25.91
N ALA A 27 -25.96 18.70 25.18
CA ALA A 27 -25.82 18.42 23.77
C ALA A 27 -25.49 16.92 23.63
N ALA A 28 -26.44 16.15 23.11
CA ALA A 28 -26.17 14.79 22.69
C ALA A 28 -25.00 14.80 21.70
N PRO A 29 -24.03 13.87 21.78
CA PRO A 29 -23.01 13.77 20.77
C PRO A 29 -23.70 13.46 19.43
N ALA A 30 -23.44 14.30 18.43
CA ALA A 30 -23.75 13.97 17.06
C ALA A 30 -23.18 12.58 16.76
N ALA A 31 -24.03 11.67 16.30
CA ALA A 31 -23.61 10.34 15.89
C ALA A 31 -22.41 10.47 14.93
N PRO A 32 -21.39 9.60 15.04
CA PRO A 32 -20.30 9.61 14.08
C PRO A 32 -20.89 9.42 12.69
N ALA A 33 -20.56 10.34 11.77
CA ALA A 33 -20.87 10.17 10.37
C ALA A 33 -20.43 8.77 9.94
N ALA A 34 -21.34 8.00 9.33
CA ALA A 34 -21.02 6.69 8.81
C ALA A 34 -19.75 6.78 7.94
N PRO A 35 -18.84 5.79 8.00
CA PRO A 35 -17.69 5.76 7.12
C PRO A 35 -18.15 5.95 5.67
N PRO A 36 -17.41 6.70 4.83
CA PRO A 36 -17.76 6.82 3.43
C PRO A 36 -17.92 5.41 2.85
N ALA A 37 -19.02 5.18 2.13
CA ALA A 37 -19.25 3.93 1.43
C ALA A 37 -17.99 3.56 0.61
N PRO A 38 -17.62 2.27 0.52
CA PRO A 38 -16.43 1.87 -0.22
C PRO A 38 -16.51 2.39 -1.64
N VAL A 39 -15.65 3.35 -1.98
CA VAL A 39 -15.34 3.71 -3.36
C VAL A 39 -14.67 2.48 -3.95
N THR A 40 -15.44 1.62 -4.61
CA THR A 40 -14.85 0.57 -5.45
C THR A 40 -13.98 1.30 -6.48
N PRO A 41 -12.65 1.09 -6.51
CA PRO A 41 -11.83 1.69 -7.55
C PRO A 41 -12.38 1.22 -8.89
N VAL A 42 -12.70 2.15 -9.77
CA VAL A 42 -13.04 1.81 -11.15
C VAL A 42 -11.80 1.14 -11.75
N VAL A 43 -11.93 -0.10 -12.21
CA VAL A 43 -10.85 -0.81 -12.91
C VAL A 43 -10.48 -0.05 -14.18
N ASP A 44 -9.19 0.25 -14.33
CA ASP A 44 -8.63 0.92 -15.51
C ASP A 44 -7.72 -0.05 -16.27
N SER A 45 -8.34 -0.91 -17.08
CA SER A 45 -7.63 -1.92 -17.86
C SER A 45 -6.66 -1.30 -18.88
N ALA A 46 -6.93 -0.11 -19.40
CA ALA A 46 -6.05 0.54 -20.38
C ALA A 46 -4.76 1.04 -19.70
N ALA A 47 -4.87 1.69 -18.55
CA ALA A 47 -3.72 2.06 -17.74
C ALA A 47 -2.93 0.83 -17.29
N ALA A 48 -3.63 -0.24 -16.90
CA ALA A 48 -2.99 -1.48 -16.48
C ALA A 48 -2.21 -2.15 -17.62
N GLU A 49 -2.78 -2.23 -18.82
CA GLU A 49 -2.12 -2.77 -20.00
C GLU A 49 -0.90 -1.96 -20.38
N LYS A 50 -1.00 -0.63 -20.37
CA LYS A 50 0.15 0.23 -20.63
C LYS A 50 1.26 -0.01 -19.61
N ALA A 51 0.96 0.02 -18.32
CA ALA A 51 1.93 -0.21 -17.26
C ALA A 51 2.57 -1.61 -17.38
N ASN A 52 1.79 -2.62 -17.77
CA ASN A 52 2.32 -3.95 -18.05
C ASN A 52 3.28 -3.99 -19.26
N GLN A 53 3.02 -3.22 -20.33
CA GLN A 53 3.96 -3.13 -21.46
C GLN A 53 5.23 -2.36 -21.08
N ASP A 54 5.11 -1.28 -20.30
CA ASP A 54 6.26 -0.54 -19.76
C ASP A 54 7.13 -1.48 -18.91
N GLY A 55 6.51 -2.28 -18.04
CA GLY A 55 7.21 -3.27 -17.22
C GLY A 55 7.92 -4.36 -18.02
N LYS A 56 7.29 -4.88 -19.07
CA LYS A 56 7.94 -5.84 -19.98
C LYS A 56 9.12 -5.22 -20.71
N THR A 57 8.99 -3.97 -21.16
CA THR A 57 10.07 -3.24 -21.81
C THR A 57 11.27 -3.09 -20.86
N ALA A 58 11.02 -2.73 -19.61
CA ALA A 58 12.05 -2.65 -18.57
C ALA A 58 12.68 -4.01 -18.27
N MET A 59 11.91 -5.11 -18.24
CA MET A 59 12.44 -6.47 -18.11
C MET A 59 13.42 -6.82 -19.24
N PHE A 60 13.09 -6.50 -20.49
CA PHE A 60 13.98 -6.75 -21.63
C PHE A 60 15.27 -5.94 -21.56
N ALA A 61 15.24 -4.77 -20.91
CA ALA A 61 16.41 -3.95 -20.64
C ALA A 61 17.18 -4.34 -19.35
N ASN A 62 16.75 -5.40 -18.64
CA ASN A 62 17.25 -5.78 -17.32
C ASN A 62 17.12 -4.70 -16.22
N HIS A 63 16.22 -3.72 -16.42
CA HIS A 63 15.87 -2.71 -15.41
C HIS A 63 14.76 -3.25 -14.51
N TYR A 64 15.10 -4.20 -13.64
CA TYR A 64 14.12 -4.98 -12.88
C TYR A 64 13.35 -4.15 -11.84
N ASP A 65 13.97 -3.14 -11.25
CA ASP A 65 13.33 -2.17 -10.35
C ASP A 65 12.22 -1.38 -11.06
N VAL A 66 12.49 -0.89 -12.26
CA VAL A 66 11.50 -0.20 -13.11
C VAL A 66 10.39 -1.17 -13.54
N ALA A 67 10.74 -2.42 -13.84
CA ALA A 67 9.77 -3.44 -14.19
C ALA A 67 8.81 -3.75 -13.03
N ILE A 68 9.34 -3.96 -11.81
CA ILE A 68 8.57 -4.20 -10.58
C ILE A 68 7.56 -3.06 -10.38
N ALA A 69 8.03 -1.81 -10.37
CA ALA A 69 7.15 -0.65 -10.17
C ALA A 69 6.05 -0.53 -11.24
N SER A 70 6.34 -0.94 -12.47
CA SER A 70 5.37 -0.91 -13.57
C SER A 70 4.34 -2.03 -13.46
N PHE A 71 4.73 -3.24 -13.03
CA PHE A 71 3.77 -4.32 -12.77
C PHE A 71 2.91 -4.07 -11.54
N GLU A 72 3.45 -3.43 -10.49
CA GLU A 72 2.66 -2.97 -9.35
C GLU A 72 1.61 -1.95 -9.76
N LYS A 73 1.96 -0.97 -10.62
CA LYS A 73 1.00 -0.04 -11.21
C LYS A 73 -0.08 -0.76 -12.02
N ALA A 74 0.30 -1.79 -12.79
CA ALA A 74 -0.67 -2.59 -13.52
C ALA A 74 -1.67 -3.29 -12.60
N LEU A 75 -1.17 -3.92 -11.53
CA LEU A 75 -1.99 -4.58 -10.51
C LEU A 75 -2.89 -3.60 -9.74
N ALA A 76 -2.43 -2.38 -9.49
CA ALA A 76 -3.21 -1.36 -8.82
C ALA A 76 -4.38 -0.84 -9.69
N ALA A 77 -4.16 -0.74 -11.00
CA ALA A 77 -5.18 -0.30 -11.96
C ALA A 77 -6.19 -1.41 -12.33
N ASP A 78 -5.72 -2.64 -12.51
CA ASP A 78 -6.53 -3.81 -12.82
C ASP A 78 -5.88 -5.08 -12.22
N PRO A 79 -6.39 -5.63 -11.10
CA PRO A 79 -5.75 -6.72 -10.36
C PRO A 79 -5.79 -8.10 -11.04
N LYS A 80 -5.20 -8.26 -12.22
CA LYS A 80 -5.14 -9.53 -12.95
C LYS A 80 -3.96 -10.41 -12.53
N ALA A 81 -4.19 -11.72 -12.47
CA ALA A 81 -3.16 -12.71 -12.14
C ALA A 81 -1.94 -12.65 -13.09
N ILE A 82 -2.14 -12.34 -14.37
CA ILE A 82 -1.03 -12.24 -15.33
C ILE A 82 -0.04 -11.11 -14.98
N TYR A 83 -0.51 -9.99 -14.40
CA TYR A 83 0.39 -8.92 -13.95
C TYR A 83 1.14 -9.34 -12.68
N GLY A 84 0.50 -10.10 -11.79
CA GLY A 84 1.15 -10.72 -10.63
C GLY A 84 2.20 -11.76 -11.02
N TYR A 85 1.96 -12.54 -12.07
CA TYR A 85 2.98 -13.42 -12.66
C TYR A 85 4.18 -12.62 -13.15
N ASN A 86 3.97 -11.50 -13.86
CA ASN A 86 5.08 -10.68 -14.35
C ASN A 86 5.85 -10.03 -13.19
N LEU A 87 5.17 -9.58 -12.14
CA LEU A 87 5.80 -9.08 -10.91
C LEU A 87 6.66 -10.17 -10.23
N CYS A 88 6.14 -11.40 -10.11
CA CYS A 88 6.89 -12.54 -9.59
C CYS A 88 8.17 -12.80 -10.38
N VAL A 89 8.08 -12.78 -11.72
CA VAL A 89 9.26 -12.94 -12.60
C VAL A 89 10.26 -11.79 -12.42
N ALA A 90 9.80 -10.54 -12.27
CA ALA A 90 10.67 -9.40 -12.10
C ALA A 90 11.47 -9.46 -10.78
N HIS A 91 10.81 -9.79 -9.66
CA HIS A 91 11.48 -10.03 -8.38
C HIS A 91 12.45 -11.21 -8.45
N TYR A 92 12.06 -12.30 -9.11
CA TYR A 92 12.95 -13.45 -9.30
C TYR A 92 14.21 -13.06 -10.07
N SER A 93 14.05 -12.30 -11.16
CA SER A 93 15.15 -11.82 -11.99
C SER A 93 16.08 -10.85 -11.26
N SER A 94 15.59 -10.09 -10.27
CA SER A 94 16.42 -9.23 -9.42
C SER A 94 17.02 -9.95 -8.20
N GLY A 95 16.81 -11.26 -8.05
CA GLY A 95 17.30 -12.06 -6.92
C GLY A 95 16.47 -11.91 -5.63
N HIS A 96 15.35 -11.21 -5.67
CA HIS A 96 14.42 -11.02 -4.54
C HIS A 96 13.50 -12.24 -4.40
N PHE A 97 14.03 -13.38 -3.98
CA PHE A 97 13.29 -14.66 -4.01
C PHE A 97 12.09 -14.71 -3.06
N GLY A 98 12.15 -14.04 -1.90
CA GLY A 98 11.03 -13.99 -0.95
C GLY A 98 9.84 -13.24 -1.54
N GLU A 99 10.10 -12.07 -2.09
CA GLU A 99 9.13 -11.20 -2.76
C GLU A 99 8.59 -11.87 -4.02
N ALA A 100 9.44 -12.56 -4.78
CA ALA A 100 9.01 -13.35 -5.93
C ALA A 100 7.99 -14.43 -5.53
N LYS A 101 8.29 -15.21 -4.48
CA LYS A 101 7.39 -16.24 -3.95
C LYS A 101 6.05 -15.65 -3.51
N GLN A 102 6.09 -14.53 -2.77
CA GLN A 102 4.89 -13.82 -2.33
C GLN A 102 4.05 -13.33 -3.52
N ALA A 103 4.68 -12.70 -4.53
CA ALA A 103 3.98 -12.22 -5.72
C ALA A 103 3.34 -13.38 -6.51
N CYS A 104 4.03 -14.52 -6.64
CA CYS A 104 3.47 -15.70 -7.30
C CYS A 104 2.25 -16.27 -6.53
N ASN A 105 2.33 -16.39 -5.21
CA ASN A 105 1.22 -16.86 -4.38
C ASN A 105 0.02 -15.88 -4.42
N ALA A 106 0.29 -14.58 -4.37
CA ALA A 106 -0.74 -13.55 -4.52
C ALA A 106 -1.41 -13.63 -5.89
N ALA A 107 -0.66 -13.89 -6.96
CA ALA A 107 -1.21 -14.08 -8.31
C ALA A 107 -2.08 -15.34 -8.43
N LEU A 108 -1.68 -16.45 -7.80
CA LEU A 108 -2.49 -17.68 -7.74
C LEU A 108 -3.81 -17.47 -7.00
N SER A 109 -3.83 -16.61 -5.99
CA SER A 109 -5.04 -16.27 -5.20
C SER A 109 -6.07 -15.45 -5.99
N ARG A 110 -5.76 -15.06 -7.23
CA ARG A 110 -6.63 -14.26 -8.11
C ARG A 110 -7.34 -15.10 -9.18
N GLU A 111 -7.44 -16.40 -8.94
CA GLU A 111 -8.10 -17.34 -9.85
C GLU A 111 -7.60 -17.24 -11.31
N PRO A 112 -6.29 -17.42 -11.55
CA PRO A 112 -5.74 -17.42 -12.90
C PRO A 112 -6.37 -18.52 -13.77
N ASP A 113 -6.38 -18.29 -15.08
CA ASP A 113 -6.61 -19.37 -16.03
C ASP A 113 -5.54 -20.48 -15.90
N ALA A 114 -5.86 -21.67 -16.43
CA ALA A 114 -4.97 -22.83 -16.31
C ALA A 114 -3.54 -22.57 -16.87
N PRO A 115 -3.36 -21.91 -18.03
CA PRO A 115 -2.04 -21.54 -18.52
C PRO A 115 -1.23 -20.66 -17.57
N VAL A 116 -1.84 -19.64 -16.96
CA VAL A 116 -1.15 -18.74 -16.02
C VAL A 116 -0.87 -19.46 -14.70
N ALA A 117 -1.81 -20.25 -14.19
CA ALA A 117 -1.62 -21.06 -12.99
C ALA A 117 -0.42 -22.02 -13.13
N ALA A 118 -0.31 -22.71 -14.27
CA ALA A 118 0.80 -23.61 -14.55
C ALA A 118 2.16 -22.89 -14.57
N LYS A 119 2.22 -21.67 -15.14
CA LYS A 119 3.43 -20.84 -15.15
C LYS A 119 3.82 -20.39 -13.75
N LEU A 120 2.85 -20.00 -12.92
CA LEU A 120 3.07 -19.58 -11.53
C LEU A 120 3.63 -20.73 -10.69
N ASN A 121 3.02 -21.91 -10.76
CA ASN A 121 3.50 -23.10 -10.03
C ASN A 121 4.92 -23.48 -10.43
N LYS A 122 5.22 -23.50 -11.73
CA LYS A 122 6.58 -23.74 -12.23
C LYS A 122 7.57 -22.70 -11.71
N MET A 123 7.14 -21.45 -11.59
CA MET A 123 7.99 -20.38 -11.10
C MET A 123 8.27 -20.53 -9.60
N LEU A 124 7.29 -20.93 -8.79
CA LEU A 124 7.47 -21.25 -7.37
C LEU A 124 8.50 -22.37 -7.15
N GLU A 125 8.41 -23.47 -7.91
CA GLU A 125 9.40 -24.56 -7.84
C GLU A 125 10.82 -24.05 -8.13
N LYS A 126 10.97 -23.21 -9.15
CA LYS A 126 12.26 -22.63 -9.53
C LYS A 126 12.78 -21.65 -8.47
N ILE A 127 11.91 -20.84 -7.87
CA ILE A 127 12.26 -19.93 -6.77
C ILE A 127 12.79 -20.73 -5.58
N ASP A 128 12.05 -21.74 -5.11
CA ASP A 128 12.45 -22.57 -3.96
C ASP A 128 13.76 -23.32 -4.22
N ALA A 129 13.94 -23.84 -5.44
CA ALA A 129 15.17 -24.53 -5.83
C ALA A 129 16.39 -23.59 -5.84
N GLU A 130 16.28 -22.39 -6.43
CA GLU A 130 17.39 -21.44 -6.48
C GLU A 130 17.70 -20.84 -5.10
N ALA A 131 16.68 -20.51 -4.31
CA ALA A 131 16.89 -20.05 -2.94
C ALA A 131 17.62 -21.10 -2.11
N LYS A 132 17.21 -22.38 -2.19
CA LYS A 132 17.89 -23.49 -1.51
C LYS A 132 19.35 -23.63 -1.95
N LYS A 133 19.63 -23.56 -3.26
CA LYS A 133 21.01 -23.62 -3.79
C LYS A 133 21.88 -22.50 -3.23
N GLN A 134 21.29 -21.34 -2.97
CA GLN A 134 21.97 -20.17 -2.41
C GLN A 134 21.96 -20.12 -0.88
N GLY A 135 21.43 -21.15 -0.21
CA GLY A 135 21.34 -21.19 1.26
C GLY A 135 20.33 -20.18 1.84
N ILE A 136 19.42 -19.66 1.02
CA ILE A 136 18.40 -18.69 1.42
C ILE A 136 17.17 -19.47 1.93
N THR A 137 16.73 -19.14 3.14
CA THR A 137 15.47 -19.66 3.71
C THR A 137 14.36 -18.68 3.37
N LEU A 138 13.35 -19.15 2.63
CA LEU A 138 12.20 -18.34 2.25
C LEU A 138 11.08 -18.42 3.30
N PRO A 139 10.29 -17.34 3.46
CA PRO A 139 9.09 -17.36 4.28
C PRO A 139 7.97 -18.24 3.69
#